data_AF-R5YNP4-F1
#
_entry.id   AF-R5YNP4-F1
#
_cell.length_a   1.000
_cell.length_b   1.000
_cell.length_c   1.000
_cell.angle_alpha   90.00
_cell.angle_beta   90.00
_cell.angle_gamma   90.00
#
_symmetry.space_group_name_H-M   'P 1'
#
loop_
_entity.id
_entity.type
_entity.pdbx_description
1 polymer ?
#
loop_
_entity_poly.entity_id
_entity_poly.type
_entity_poly.pdbx_seq_one_letter_code
_entity_poly.pdbx_strand_id
1 'polypeptide(L)'
;MICMDFTTLEDLKLRIEPALKNRVNYFKKLGINDITEEDIFSYFFNSWKNKKDLSLSEIVNDILNCNYLNIRYYKERVNYEKRGY
;
A
#
# COMPACT_ATOMS: atom_id res chain seq x y z
N MET A 1 -4.45 26.04 -21.90
CA MET A 1 -3.78 24.73 -21.77
C MET A 1 -4.01 24.28 -20.34
N ILE A 2 -4.99 23.41 -20.12
CA ILE A 2 -5.37 22.97 -18.77
C ILE A 2 -4.35 21.91 -18.37
N CYS A 3 -3.37 22.27 -17.53
CA CYS A 3 -2.53 21.29 -16.87
C CYS A 3 -3.42 20.48 -15.93
N MET A 4 -3.52 19.17 -16.18
CA MET A 4 -4.12 18.24 -15.23
C MET A 4 -3.13 18.02 -14.07
N ASP A 5 -3.00 19.01 -13.19
CA ASP A 5 -2.29 18.88 -11.92
C ASP A 5 -3.20 18.19 -10.90
N PHE A 6 -3.50 16.90 -11.10
CA PHE A 6 -4.07 16.07 -10.03
C PHE A 6 -2.95 15.27 -9.37
N THR A 7 -2.00 15.98 -8.76
CA THR A 7 -0.93 15.40 -7.92
C THR A 7 -1.40 15.30 -6.46
N THR A 8 -2.63 14.83 -6.24
CA THR A 8 -3.20 14.69 -4.89
C THR A 8 -3.19 13.23 -4.49
N LEU A 9 -2.98 12.95 -3.21
CA LEU A 9 -2.99 11.61 -2.62
C LEU A 9 -4.26 10.80 -3.01
N GLU A 10 -5.38 11.49 -3.21
CA GLU A 10 -6.65 10.92 -3.64
C GLU A 10 -6.63 10.38 -5.07
N ASP A 11 -6.04 11.10 -6.03
CA ASP A 11 -5.92 10.63 -7.42
C ASP A 11 -5.01 9.41 -7.51
N LEU A 12 -3.90 9.44 -6.75
CA LEU A 12 -3.03 8.28 -6.62
C LEU A 12 -3.81 7.08 -6.04
N LYS A 13 -4.55 7.28 -4.94
CA LYS A 13 -5.36 6.23 -4.31
C LYS A 13 -6.37 5.64 -5.30
N LEU A 14 -7.08 6.47 -6.07
CA LEU A 14 -8.03 6.02 -7.08
C LEU A 14 -7.37 5.14 -8.15
N ARG A 15 -6.17 5.52 -8.62
CA ARG A 15 -5.44 4.75 -9.65
C ARG A 15 -4.89 3.42 -9.15
N ILE A 16 -4.47 3.35 -7.88
CA ILE A 16 -3.88 2.13 -7.30
C ILE A 16 -4.91 1.23 -6.61
N GLU A 17 -6.12 1.74 -6.35
CA GLU A 17 -7.24 0.98 -5.80
C GLU A 17 -7.44 -0.38 -6.47
N PRO A 18 -7.50 -0.52 -7.81
CA PRO A 18 -7.65 -1.83 -8.45
C PRO A 18 -6.48 -2.77 -8.13
N ALA A 19 -5.25 -2.27 -7.99
CA ALA A 19 -4.09 -3.07 -7.64
C ALA A 19 -4.14 -3.53 -6.17
N LEU A 20 -4.54 -2.65 -5.26
CA LEU A 20 -4.75 -2.98 -3.84
C LEU A 20 -5.83 -4.05 -3.67
N LYS A 21 -7.01 -3.85 -4.28
CA LYS A 21 -8.11 -4.82 -4.27
C LYS A 21 -7.68 -6.16 -4.83
N ASN A 22 -6.96 -6.17 -5.96
CA ASN A 22 -6.46 -7.39 -6.56
C ASN A 22 -5.54 -8.14 -5.59
N ARG A 23 -4.60 -7.43 -4.94
CA ARG A 23 -3.64 -8.05 -4.03
C ARG A 23 -4.29 -8.57 -2.75
N VAL A 24 -5.23 -7.82 -2.15
CA VAL A 24 -6.00 -8.30 -1.00
C VAL A 24 -6.82 -9.53 -1.37
N ASN A 25 -7.48 -9.53 -2.53
CA ASN A 25 -8.24 -10.70 -2.98
C ASN A 25 -7.34 -11.92 -3.20
N TYR A 26 -6.13 -11.72 -3.73
CA TYR A 26 -5.12 -12.78 -3.83
C TYR A 26 -4.75 -13.35 -2.45
N PHE A 27 -4.51 -12.50 -1.45
CA PHE A 27 -4.25 -12.95 -0.07
C PHE A 27 -5.43 -13.70 0.54
N LYS A 28 -6.67 -13.22 0.33
CA LYS A 28 -7.89 -13.90 0.78
C LYS A 28 -8.00 -15.30 0.17
N LYS A 29 -7.69 -15.45 -1.13
CA LYS A 29 -7.66 -16.77 -1.80
C LYS A 29 -6.61 -17.73 -1.22
N LEU A 30 -5.53 -17.20 -0.66
CA LEU A 30 -4.52 -17.97 0.08
C LEU A 30 -4.91 -18.25 1.54
N GLY A 31 -6.08 -17.83 1.98
CA GLY A 31 -6.56 -17.99 3.37
C GLY A 31 -6.14 -16.88 4.33
N ILE A 32 -5.54 -15.79 3.81
CA ILE A 32 -5.06 -14.67 4.63
C ILE A 32 -6.10 -13.55 4.58
N ASN A 33 -6.89 -13.44 5.66
CA ASN A 33 -7.99 -12.46 5.76
C ASN A 33 -7.68 -11.27 6.68
N ASP A 34 -6.52 -11.26 7.34
CA ASP A 34 -6.14 -10.24 8.33
C ASP A 34 -5.56 -8.96 7.68
N ILE A 35 -5.33 -8.96 6.37
CA ILE A 35 -4.70 -7.86 5.64
C ILE A 35 -5.75 -7.09 4.85
N THR A 36 -5.82 -5.79 5.09
CA THR A 36 -6.70 -4.85 4.38
C THR A 36 -5.93 -4.03 3.34
N GLU A 37 -6.65 -3.36 2.44
CA GLU A 37 -6.05 -2.45 1.45
C GLU A 37 -5.27 -1.32 2.13
N GLU A 38 -5.77 -0.84 3.28
CA GLU A 38 -5.12 0.19 4.08
C GLU A 38 -3.81 -0.29 4.70
N ASP A 39 -3.74 -1.54 5.18
CA ASP A 39 -2.50 -2.12 5.71
C ASP A 39 -1.40 -2.16 4.64
N ILE A 40 -1.75 -2.59 3.41
CA ILE A 40 -0.82 -2.64 2.28
C ILE A 40 -0.36 -1.22 1.91
N PHE A 41 -1.31 -0.29 1.80
CA PHE A 41 -1.02 1.10 1.46
C PHE A 41 -0.11 1.75 2.51
N SER A 42 -0.43 1.62 3.79
CA SER A 42 0.34 2.20 4.91
C SER A 42 1.77 1.67 4.96
N TYR A 43 1.95 0.36 4.73
CA TYR A 43 3.27 -0.27 4.65
C TYR A 43 4.16 0.39 3.60
N PHE A 44 3.64 0.62 2.40
CA PHE A 44 4.42 1.23 1.32
C PHE A 44 4.49 2.75 1.37
N PHE A 45 3.46 3.42 1.90
CA PHE A 45 3.39 4.88 1.99
C PHE A 45 4.63 5.46 2.71
N ASN A 46 5.11 4.77 3.75
CA ASN A 46 6.32 5.16 4.47
C ASN A 46 7.60 5.07 3.62
N SER A 47 7.64 4.19 2.62
CA SER A 47 8.75 4.06 1.67
C SER A 47 8.61 5.05 0.51
N TRP A 48 7.39 5.21 -0.01
CA TRP A 48 7.08 6.10 -1.13
C TRP A 48 7.29 7.57 -0.79
N LYS A 49 6.95 8.01 0.42
CA LYS A 49 7.15 9.40 0.86
C LYS A 49 8.62 9.86 0.80
N ASN A 50 9.56 8.93 0.86
CA ASN A 50 11.00 9.22 0.88
C ASN A 50 11.65 9.11 -0.51
N LYS A 51 10.93 8.63 -1.54
CA LYS A 51 11.43 8.49 -2.90
C LYS A 51 11.09 9.74 -3.72
N LYS A 52 12.08 10.28 -4.45
CA LYS A 52 11.96 11.57 -5.15
C LYS A 52 11.38 11.49 -6.57
N ASP A 53 11.35 10.29 -7.17
CA ASP A 53 10.91 10.06 -8.55
C ASP A 53 10.11 8.76 -8.65
N LEU A 54 9.05 8.66 -7.85
CA LEU A 54 8.24 7.46 -7.79
C LEU A 54 7.17 7.46 -8.89
N SER A 55 7.29 6.56 -9.87
CA SER A 55 6.31 6.43 -10.94
C SER A 55 5.10 5.59 -10.53
N LEU A 56 3.92 5.85 -11.13
CA LEU A 56 2.71 5.05 -10.87
C LEU A 56 2.93 3.56 -11.18
N SER A 57 3.67 3.24 -12.24
CA SER A 57 4.02 1.86 -12.59
C SER A 57 4.85 1.17 -11.51
N GLU A 58 5.79 1.88 -10.88
CA GLU A 58 6.55 1.33 -9.76
C GLU A 58 5.68 1.11 -8.52
N ILE A 59 4.79 2.04 -8.21
CA ILE A 59 3.82 1.91 -7.10
C ILE A 59 2.96 0.67 -7.28
N VAL A 60 2.38 0.51 -8.48
CA VAL A 60 1.56 -0.67 -8.81
C VAL A 60 2.40 -1.94 -8.75
N ASN A 61 3.63 -1.92 -9.26
CA ASN A 61 4.54 -3.06 -9.20
C ASN A 61 4.91 -3.45 -7.76
N ASP A 62 5.18 -2.48 -6.88
CA ASP A 62 5.41 -2.68 -5.44
C ASP A 62 4.21 -3.39 -4.78
N ILE A 63 2.99 -2.91 -5.05
CA ILE A 63 1.76 -3.51 -4.52
C ILE A 63 1.58 -4.95 -5.00
N LEU A 64 1.72 -5.19 -6.30
CA LEU A 64 1.50 -6.51 -6.91
C LEU A 64 2.53 -7.54 -6.43
N ASN A 65 3.76 -7.12 -6.15
CA ASN A 65 4.83 -7.98 -5.64
C ASN A 65 4.89 -8.04 -4.11
N CYS A 66 3.97 -7.39 -3.40
CA CYS A 66 4.01 -7.31 -1.96
C CYS A 66 3.85 -8.67 -1.26
N ASN A 67 4.65 -8.94 -0.24
CA ASN A 67 4.55 -10.17 0.57
C ASN A 67 3.71 -9.93 1.82
N TYR A 68 2.70 -10.78 2.04
CA TYR A 68 1.80 -10.72 3.19
C TYR A 68 2.54 -10.81 4.54
N LEU A 69 3.66 -11.53 4.62
CA LEU A 69 4.46 -11.64 5.84
C LEU A 69 5.03 -10.28 6.24
N ASN A 70 5.56 -9.51 5.29
CA ASN A 70 6.14 -8.20 5.56
C ASN A 70 5.10 -7.21 6.08
N ILE A 71 3.89 -7.25 5.50
CA ILE A 71 2.76 -6.42 5.94
C ILE A 71 2.36 -6.80 7.37
N ARG A 72 2.28 -8.11 7.66
CA ARG A 72 1.94 -8.60 9.00
C ARG A 72 2.95 -8.16 10.05
N TYR A 73 4.25 -8.32 9.75
CA TYR A 73 5.31 -7.84 10.63
C TYR A 73 5.23 -6.33 10.87
N TYR A 74 4.97 -5.53 9.83
CA TYR A 74 4.78 -4.09 9.97
C TYR A 74 3.59 -3.77 10.87
N LYS A 75 2.44 -4.42 10.65
CA LYS A 75 1.23 -4.26 11.45
C LYS A 75 1.46 -4.62 12.92
N GLU A 76 2.19 -5.69 13.19
CA GLU A 76 2.58 -6.08 14.55
C GLU A 76 3.46 -5.02 15.19
N ARG A 77 4.51 -4.53 14.51
CA ARG A 77 5.39 -3.47 15.04
C ARG A 77 4.63 -2.19 15.38
N VAL A 78 3.78 -1.71 14.47
CA VAL A 78 2.95 -0.52 14.70
C VAL A 78 2.01 -0.71 15.90
N ASN A 79 1.49 -1.92 16.09
CA ASN A 79 0.64 -2.24 17.24
C ASN A 79 1.43 -2.28 18.56
N TYR A 80 2.68 -2.75 18.55
CA TYR A 80 3.57 -2.69 19.71
C TYR A 80 3.90 -1.25 20.10
N GLU A 81 4.24 -0.39 19.14
CA GLU A 81 4.53 1.04 19.39
C GLU A 81 3.32 1.78 19.98
N LYS A 82 2.11 1.47 19.52
CA LYS A 82 0.86 2.03 20.07
C LYS A 82 0.57 1.57 21.50
N ARG A 83 1.12 0.42 21.92
CA ARG A 83 0.90 -0.17 23.25
C ARG A 83 1.88 0.31 24.31
N GLY A 84 2.87 1.14 23.96
CA GLY A 84 3.70 1.85 24.93
C GLY A 84 4.56 0.95 25.82
N TYR A 85 5.34 0.06 25.20
CA TYR A 85 6.48 -0.60 25.85
C TYR A 85 7.79 0.04 25.41
#